data_AF-A0A971LI37-F1
#
_entry.id   AF-A0A971LI37-F1
#
_cell.length_a   1.000
_cell.length_b   1.000
_cell.length_c   1.000
_cell.angle_alpha   90.00
_cell.angle_beta   90.00
_cell.angle_gamma   90.00
#
_symmetry.space_group_name_H-M   'P 1'
#
loop_
_entity.id
_entity.type
_entity.pdbx_description
1 polymer ?
#
loop_
_entity_poly.entity_id
_entity_poly.type
_entity_poly.pdbx_seq_one_letter_code
_entity_poly.pdbx_strand_id
1 'polypeptide(L)'
;MIIWLNGAFGVGKTTTAFELILKRLRLRLGSGDAWAKGQLERCLYAFDSEITEEEIVTDDKSVQEVVEAVAARAGLTLLADNRPRWRKSIDRAVTLLKHIRV
;
A
#
# COMPACT_ATOMS: atom_id res chain seq x y z
N MET A 1 -16.59 1.15 8.49
CA MET A 1 -15.35 1.91 8.71
C MET A 1 -14.39 1.57 7.60
N ILE A 2 -13.97 2.56 6.82
CA ILE A 2 -12.92 2.41 5.82
C ILE A 2 -11.65 2.98 6.46
N ILE A 3 -10.59 2.16 6.52
CA ILE A 3 -9.25 2.61 6.90
C ILE A 3 -8.43 2.57 5.62
N TRP A 4 -7.75 3.66 5.30
CA TRP A 4 -6.79 3.62 4.21
C TRP A 4 -5.37 3.83 4.72
N LEU A 5 -4.44 3.28 3.95
CA LEU A 5 -3.02 3.53 4.08
C LEU A 5 -2.63 4.49 2.99
N ASN A 6 -1.90 5.52 3.37
CA ASN A 6 -1.71 6.67 2.51
C ASN A 6 -0.50 6.55 1.56
N GLY A 7 -0.03 5.33 1.32
CA GLY A 7 1.05 5.07 0.36
C GLY A 7 1.68 3.69 0.54
N ALA A 8 2.48 3.30 -0.45
CA ALA A 8 3.41 2.20 -0.25
C ALA A 8 4.44 2.61 0.81
N PHE A 9 4.80 1.68 1.72
CA PHE A 9 5.72 1.95 2.83
C PHE A 9 6.96 2.74 2.37
N GLY A 10 7.20 3.90 2.98
CA GLY A 10 8.40 4.72 2.76
C GLY A 10 8.46 5.53 1.45
N VAL A 11 7.36 5.70 0.72
CA VAL A 11 7.29 6.57 -0.47
C VAL A 11 6.09 7.51 -0.34
N GLY A 12 6.37 8.80 -0.13
CA GLY A 12 5.39 9.88 0.05
C GLY A 12 4.33 9.99 -1.08
N LYS A 13 3.28 10.78 -0.85
CA LYS A 13 1.91 10.38 -1.22
C LYS A 13 1.37 10.98 -2.49
N THR A 14 1.84 12.15 -2.89
CA THR A 14 1.17 12.88 -3.96
C THR A 14 2.05 12.94 -5.20
N THR A 15 3.26 13.49 -5.09
CA THR A 15 4.17 13.59 -6.23
C THR A 15 4.78 12.24 -6.61
N THR A 16 5.10 11.39 -5.63
CA THR A 16 5.67 10.06 -5.91
C THR A 16 4.60 9.08 -6.40
N ALA A 17 3.34 9.21 -5.96
CA ALA A 17 2.27 8.30 -6.38
C ALA A 17 1.95 8.42 -7.87
N PHE A 18 1.80 9.64 -8.41
CA PHE A 18 1.52 9.85 -9.83
C PHE A 18 2.60 9.23 -10.73
N GLU A 19 3.86 9.62 -10.51
CA GLU A 19 5.01 9.12 -11.28
C GLU A 19 5.22 7.62 -11.10
N LEU A 20 5.01 7.09 -9.89
CA LEU A 20 5.11 5.65 -9.62
C LEU A 20 4.00 4.86 -10.33
N ILE A 21 2.77 5.36 -10.33
CA ILE A 21 1.65 4.72 -11.02
C ILE A 21 1.91 4.73 -12.54
N LEU A 22 2.37 5.85 -13.11
CA LEU A 22 2.77 5.90 -14.52
C LEU A 22 3.89 4.91 -14.84
N LYS A 23 4.92 4.84 -14.00
CA LYS A 23 6.03 3.89 -14.14
C LYS A 23 5.52 2.44 -14.11
N ARG A 24 4.61 2.11 -13.20
CA ARG A 24 4.02 0.77 -13.08
C ARG A 24 3.10 0.42 -14.26
N LEU A 25 2.32 1.37 -14.75
CA LEU A 25 1.47 1.18 -15.93
C LEU A 25 2.33 0.84 -17.16
N ARG A 26 3.42 1.59 -17.40
CA ARG A 26 4.36 1.32 -18.49
C ARG A 26 4.94 -0.11 -18.48
N LEU A 27 5.07 -0.73 -17.31
CA LEU A 27 5.57 -2.11 -17.18
C LEU A 27 4.51 -3.17 -17.51
N ARG A 28 3.22 -2.81 -17.61
CA ARG A 28 2.14 -3.77 -17.85
C ARG A 28 1.95 -4.18 -19.31
N LEU A 29 2.74 -3.61 -20.25
CA LEU A 29 2.78 -3.97 -21.68
C LEU A 29 1.40 -4.07 -22.36
N GLY A 30 0.40 -3.37 -21.84
CA GLY A 30 -0.99 -3.45 -22.32
C GLY A 30 -1.40 -2.21 -23.12
N SER A 31 -2.20 -2.41 -24.16
CA SER A 31 -2.83 -1.35 -24.96
C SER A 31 -3.84 -0.49 -24.17
N GLY A 32 -4.22 -0.90 -22.95
CA GLY A 32 -5.12 -0.17 -22.04
C GLY A 32 -4.46 0.93 -21.19
N ASP A 33 -3.15 1.15 -21.33
CA ASP A 33 -2.40 2.16 -20.57
C ASP A 33 -2.91 3.59 -20.79
N ALA A 34 -3.37 3.93 -22.00
CA ALA A 34 -3.86 5.28 -22.31
C ALA A 34 -5.13 5.62 -21.53
N TRP A 35 -6.06 4.67 -21.42
CA TRP A 35 -7.27 4.86 -20.62
C TRP A 35 -6.93 4.98 -19.14
N ALA A 36 -6.11 4.08 -18.60
CA ALA A 36 -5.72 4.11 -17.19
C ALA A 36 -4.97 5.41 -16.81
N LYS A 37 -4.08 5.91 -17.69
CA LYS A 37 -3.42 7.21 -17.53
C LYS A 37 -4.42 8.37 -17.52
N GLY A 38 -5.39 8.35 -18.45
CA GLY A 38 -6.43 9.38 -18.52
C GLY A 38 -7.39 9.40 -17.32
N GLN A 39 -7.47 8.31 -16.54
CA GLN A 39 -8.27 8.28 -15.30
C GLN A 39 -7.45 8.66 -14.06
N LEU A 40 -6.12 8.73 -14.16
CA LEU A 40 -5.23 8.87 -13.01
C LEU A 40 -5.49 10.16 -12.21
N GLU A 41 -5.65 11.29 -12.89
CA GLU A 41 -5.90 12.58 -12.23
C GLU A 41 -7.22 12.57 -11.46
N ARG A 42 -8.31 12.09 -12.06
CA ARG A 42 -9.61 11.98 -11.38
C ARG A 42 -9.53 11.08 -10.16
N CYS A 43 -8.85 9.93 -10.27
CA CYS A 43 -8.72 9.00 -9.16
C CYS A 43 -7.89 9.60 -8.01
N LEU A 44 -6.82 10.33 -8.30
CA LEU A 44 -6.03 11.02 -7.28
C LEU A 44 -6.80 12.16 -6.62
N TYR A 45 -7.56 12.93 -7.40
CA TYR A 45 -8.42 13.97 -6.87
C TYR A 45 -9.47 13.40 -5.92
N ALA A 46 -10.19 12.35 -6.35
CA ALA A 46 -11.17 11.69 -5.49
C ALA A 46 -10.50 11.10 -4.23
N PHE A 47 -9.31 10.51 -4.36
CA PHE A 47 -8.55 9.98 -3.23
C PHE A 47 -8.19 11.05 -2.19
N ASP A 48 -7.86 12.27 -2.64
CA ASP A 48 -7.46 13.38 -1.77
C ASP A 48 -8.65 14.18 -1.21
N SER A 49 -9.74 14.29 -1.98
CA SER A 49 -10.85 15.22 -1.70
C SER A 49 -12.15 14.55 -1.24
N GLU A 50 -12.39 13.28 -1.60
CA GLU A 50 -13.68 12.62 -1.36
C GLU A 50 -13.61 11.51 -0.32
N ILE A 51 -12.55 10.71 -0.35
CA ILE A 51 -12.28 9.74 0.70
C ILE A 51 -11.73 10.59 1.86
N THR A 52 -12.50 10.75 2.94
CA THR A 52 -12.18 11.60 4.13
C THR A 52 -12.19 10.80 5.45
N GLU A 53 -12.40 9.48 5.34
CA GLU A 53 -12.31 8.51 6.41
C GLU A 53 -10.87 8.34 6.96
N GLU A 54 -10.69 7.35 7.83
CA GLU A 54 -9.54 7.32 8.73
C GLU A 54 -8.22 6.96 8.03
N GLU A 55 -7.33 7.94 7.96
CA GLU A 55 -6.00 7.81 7.38
C GLU A 55 -4.97 7.27 8.39
N ILE A 56 -4.23 6.22 8.01
CA ILE A 56 -3.00 5.82 8.69
C ILE A 56 -1.80 6.34 7.90
N VAL A 57 -1.06 7.27 8.50
CA VAL A 57 0.23 7.74 7.97
C VAL A 57 1.32 6.69 8.13
N THR A 58 1.87 6.22 7.01
CA THR A 58 2.83 5.10 6.96
C THR A 58 4.29 5.48 6.73
N ASP A 59 4.63 6.76 6.53
CA ASP A 59 5.96 7.18 6.06
C ASP A 59 7.09 6.72 6.99
N ASP A 60 6.90 6.88 8.30
CA ASP A 60 7.89 6.52 9.33
C ASP A 60 7.48 5.27 10.13
N LYS A 61 6.55 4.46 9.61
CA LYS A 61 6.05 3.27 10.30
C LYS A 61 6.58 1.97 9.70
N SER A 62 7.02 1.06 10.56
CA SER A 62 7.23 -0.32 10.18
C SER A 62 5.90 -1.00 9.83
N VAL A 63 5.99 -2.07 9.04
CA VAL A 63 4.82 -2.91 8.73
C VAL A 63 4.11 -3.39 10.00
N GLN A 64 4.86 -3.66 11.08
CA GLN A 64 4.27 -4.14 12.33
C GLN A 64 3.44 -3.03 13.00
N GLU A 65 3.97 -1.81 13.08
CA GLU A 65 3.24 -0.66 13.64
C GLU A 65 1.99 -0.31 12.82
N VAL A 66 2.04 -0.50 11.49
CA VAL A 66 0.85 -0.33 10.64
C VAL A 66 -0.19 -1.42 10.95
N VAL A 67 0.21 -2.68 11.10
CA VAL A 67 -0.70 -3.78 11.46
C VAL A 67 -1.35 -3.53 12.82
N GLU A 68 -0.57 -3.09 13.82
CA GLU A 68 -1.07 -2.74 15.15
C GLU A 68 -2.05 -1.55 15.10
N ALA A 69 -1.73 -0.52 14.30
CA ALA A 69 -2.60 0.64 14.10
C ALA A 69 -3.94 0.28 13.43
N VAL A 70 -3.93 -0.65 12.47
CA VAL A 70 -5.14 -1.18 11.83
C VAL A 70 -5.96 -2.00 12.83
N ALA A 71 -5.31 -2.89 13.59
CA ALA A 71 -5.99 -3.75 14.55
C ALA A 71 -6.67 -2.94 15.66
N ALA A 72 -6.00 -1.91 16.19
CA ALA A 72 -6.56 -1.02 17.21
C ALA A 72 -7.85 -0.34 16.73
N ARG A 73 -7.87 0.18 15.49
CA ARG A 73 -9.05 0.81 14.88
C ARG A 73 -10.16 -0.18 14.60
N ALA A 74 -9.80 -1.40 14.18
CA ALA A 74 -10.74 -2.47 13.93
C ALA A 74 -11.28 -3.14 15.21
N GLY A 75 -10.80 -2.73 16.39
CA GLY A 75 -11.16 -3.36 17.67
C GLY A 75 -10.66 -4.80 17.81
N LEU A 76 -9.57 -5.15 17.11
CA LEU A 76 -8.99 -6.48 17.09
C LEU A 76 -7.79 -6.57 18.04
N THR A 77 -7.78 -7.61 18.87
CA THR A 77 -6.60 -7.96 19.69
C THR A 77 -5.67 -8.85 18.88
N LEU A 78 -4.45 -8.36 18.62
CA LEU A 78 -3.43 -9.15 17.93
C LEU A 78 -2.77 -10.14 18.89
N LEU A 79 -2.51 -11.35 18.40
CA LEU A 79 -1.64 -12.30 19.10
C LEU A 79 -0.19 -11.82 19.00
N ALA A 80 0.57 -12.01 20.08
CA ALA A 80 1.98 -11.65 20.12
C ALA A 80 2.77 -12.45 19.05
N ASP A 81 3.41 -11.72 18.14
CA ASP A 81 4.28 -12.32 17.13
C ASP A 81 5.71 -12.44 17.65
N ASN A 82 5.99 -13.57 18.32
CA ASN A 82 7.28 -13.89 18.93
C ASN A 82 8.34 -14.40 17.94
N ARG A 83 8.07 -14.35 16.63
CA ARG A 83 9.06 -14.80 15.63
C ARG A 83 10.25 -13.85 15.59
N PRO A 84 11.49 -14.38 15.47
CA PRO A 84 12.66 -13.53 15.31
C PRO A 84 12.61 -12.77 13.98
N ARG A 85 13.21 -11.58 13.96
CA ARG A 85 13.12 -10.62 12.85
C ARG A 85 13.56 -11.21 11.50
N TRP A 86 14.55 -12.09 11.50
CA TRP A 86 15.00 -12.80 10.29
C TRP A 86 13.94 -13.74 9.72
N ARG A 87 13.15 -14.41 10.56
CA ARG A 87 12.10 -15.34 10.12
C ARG A 87 10.96 -14.59 9.46
N LYS A 88 10.60 -13.41 9.99
CA LYS A 88 9.62 -12.51 9.35
C LYS A 88 10.11 -12.05 7.97
N SER A 89 11.40 -11.76 7.82
CA SER A 89 11.98 -11.39 6.52
C SER A 89 11.94 -12.54 5.51
N ILE A 90 12.25 -13.78 5.94
CA ILE A 90 12.18 -14.97 5.09
C ILE A 90 10.73 -15.24 4.66
N ASP A 91 9.78 -15.20 5.59
CA ASP A 91 8.35 -15.43 5.29
C ASP A 91 7.84 -14.46 4.22
N ARG A 92 8.27 -13.18 4.27
CA ARG A 92 7.94 -12.18 3.25
C ARG A 92 8.56 -12.50 1.90
N ALA A 93 9.84 -12.90 1.87
CA ALA A 93 10.51 -13.28 0.62
C ALA A 93 9.85 -14.53 -0.02
N VAL A 94 9.53 -15.54 0.79
CA VAL A 94 8.83 -16.74 0.34
C VAL A 94 7.44 -16.39 -0.21
N THR A 95 6.70 -15.52 0.49
CA THR A 95 5.37 -15.06 0.03
C THR A 95 5.49 -14.31 -1.29
N LEU A 96 6.47 -13.41 -1.43
CA LEU A 96 6.74 -12.70 -2.67
C LEU A 96 6.96 -13.68 -3.82
N LEU A 97 7.85 -14.66 -3.64
CA LEU A 97 8.17 -15.66 -4.66
C LEU A 97 6.95 -16.52 -5.04
N LYS A 98 6.12 -16.93 -4.08
CA LYS A 98 4.89 -17.70 -4.33
C LYS A 98 3.88 -16.96 -5.20
N HIS A 99 3.87 -15.63 -5.16
CA HIS A 99 2.95 -14.80 -5.93
C HIS A 99 3.52 -14.31 -7.26
N ILE A 100 4.82 -14.56 -7.53
CA ILE A 100 5.36 -14.42 -8.88
C ILE A 100 4.79 -15.58 -9.69
N ARG A 101 3.71 -15.30 -10.43
CA ARG A 101 3.29 -16.14 -11.54
C ARG A 101 4.32 -15.93 -12.66
N VAL A 102 5.21 -16.91 -12.82
CA VAL A 102 6.03 -17.09 -14.03
C VAL A 102 5.17 -17.78 -15.07
#